data_AF-A0A1Y1S198-F1
#
_entry.id   AF-A0A1Y1S198-F1
#
_cell.length_a   1.000
_cell.length_b   1.000
_cell.length_c   1.000
_cell.angle_alpha   90.00
_cell.angle_beta   90.00
_cell.angle_gamma   90.00
#
_symmetry.space_group_name_H-M   'P 1'
#
loop_
_entity.id
_entity.type
_entity.pdbx_description
1 polymer ?
#
loop_
_entity_poly.entity_id
_entity_poly.type
_entity_poly.pdbx_seq_one_letter_code
_entity_poly.pdbx_strand_id
1 'polypeptide(L)'
;MKQINLDGVIGWDVMAADFRAALNEANGDDIDLTISSPGGSVYEGLAIYNAIRDYRRAGGKITARVIGLAASMATYIPLAADSVTIEDNAVWMIHNPWSIAMGDQNDMRKEAEILDGIAGLLLKAYTTKTGKDREELSAMMDAETWLYGEEIKEAGFADLIEPAGDGAESKDDAVAMARTEIESMKHIFKSEPERQQLDRAAALIKAEKPAVSRAQIPADKAEDTEVPMDRELLRKEHSAVYEAVFNDGIQAGVEQERARQKALDEQLEADPGNPKLAEVIAKAKADGKALADVQTQIIVAVRDGKLSGENPPDLQTAEGLEALTEEDIQAAKLAGMTLDEYRKYSKEA
;
A
#
# COMPACT_ATOMS: atom_id res chain seq x y z
N MET A 1 -4.54 15.55 26.58
CA MET A 1 -4.31 14.34 25.78
C MET A 1 -4.26 14.77 24.32
N LYS A 2 -3.13 14.56 23.64
CA LYS A 2 -2.91 14.93 22.24
C LYS A 2 -3.11 13.70 21.35
N GLN A 3 -3.73 13.88 20.19
CA GLN A 3 -3.88 12.82 19.21
C GLN A 3 -2.76 12.85 18.18
N ILE A 4 -2.22 11.68 17.86
CA ILE A 4 -1.27 11.48 16.75
C ILE A 4 -1.75 10.26 15.99
N ASN A 5 -1.74 10.35 14.66
CA ASN A 5 -2.23 9.28 13.81
C ASN A 5 -1.07 8.61 13.07
N LEU A 6 -1.14 7.29 12.97
CA LEU A 6 -0.33 6.47 12.08
C LEU A 6 -1.29 5.82 11.08
N ASP A 7 -1.66 6.61 10.07
CA ASP A 7 -2.63 6.23 9.04
C ASP A 7 -1.90 6.13 7.69
N GLY A 8 -2.01 4.97 7.02
CA GLY A 8 -1.35 4.72 5.73
C GLY A 8 0.03 4.04 5.84
N VAL A 9 0.81 4.07 4.77
CA VAL A 9 2.07 3.33 4.67
C VAL A 9 3.22 4.03 5.37
N ILE A 10 3.92 3.26 6.21
CA ILE A 10 5.12 3.70 6.91
C ILE A 10 6.26 3.91 5.91
N GLY A 11 6.83 5.11 5.90
CA GLY A 11 7.85 5.54 4.93
C GLY A 11 7.28 6.08 3.62
N TRP A 12 5.97 6.28 3.54
CA TRP A 12 5.31 6.94 2.42
C TRP A 12 4.38 8.03 2.92
N ASP A 13 3.27 7.64 3.56
CA ASP A 13 2.28 8.54 4.15
C ASP A 13 2.74 9.03 5.52
N VAL A 14 3.43 8.15 6.26
CA VAL A 14 3.95 8.44 7.60
C VAL A 14 5.46 8.34 7.62
N MET A 15 6.13 9.49 7.76
CA MET A 15 7.58 9.57 7.93
C MET A 15 7.94 9.74 9.41
N ALA A 16 9.05 9.13 9.84
CA ALA A 16 9.51 9.23 11.22
C ALA A 16 9.88 10.66 11.63
N ALA A 17 10.29 11.50 10.67
CA ALA A 17 10.58 12.91 10.93
C ALA A 17 9.32 13.68 11.36
N ASP A 18 8.22 13.51 10.64
CA ASP A 18 6.96 14.18 10.93
C ASP A 18 6.34 13.63 12.23
N PHE A 19 6.42 12.31 12.44
CA PHE A 19 5.97 11.69 13.69
C PHE A 19 6.74 12.24 14.91
N ARG A 20 8.07 12.39 14.80
CA ARG A 20 8.90 13.02 15.85
C ARG A 20 8.51 14.48 16.09
N ALA A 21 8.23 15.23 15.03
CA ALA A 21 7.78 16.61 15.17
C ALA A 21 6.45 16.68 15.95
N ALA A 22 5.48 15.81 15.62
CA ALA A 22 4.20 15.72 16.32
C ALA A 22 4.36 15.37 17.81
N LEU A 23 5.26 14.43 18.14
CA LEU A 23 5.63 14.08 19.52
C LEU A 23 6.27 15.27 20.26
N ASN A 24 7.21 15.98 19.63
CA ASN A 24 7.86 17.13 20.24
C ASN A 24 6.85 18.25 20.53
N GLU A 25 5.93 18.49 19.61
CA GLU A 25 4.83 19.44 19.81
C GLU A 25 3.83 18.99 20.87
N ALA A 26 3.78 17.70 21.24
CA ALA A 26 2.98 17.22 22.37
C ALA A 26 3.54 17.70 23.70
N ASN A 27 4.85 18.04 23.75
CA ASN A 27 5.49 18.71 24.88
C ASN A 27 5.22 18.07 26.26
N GLY A 28 5.17 16.72 26.30
CA GLY A 28 4.96 15.95 27.52
C GLY A 28 3.50 15.62 27.85
N ASP A 29 2.54 16.09 27.06
CA ASP A 29 1.13 15.69 27.20
C ASP A 29 0.93 14.19 26.95
N ASP A 30 -0.04 13.57 27.62
CA ASP A 30 -0.43 12.19 27.30
C ASP A 30 -0.91 12.10 25.84
N ILE A 31 -0.55 11.03 25.14
CA ILE A 31 -0.82 10.82 23.71
C ILE A 31 -1.80 9.66 23.53
N ASP A 32 -2.82 9.88 22.71
CA ASP A 32 -3.62 8.83 22.07
C ASP A 32 -3.10 8.64 20.64
N LEU A 33 -2.38 7.54 20.41
CA LEU A 33 -1.80 7.18 19.12
C LEU A 33 -2.78 6.26 18.39
N THR A 34 -3.47 6.75 17.37
CA THR A 34 -4.33 5.90 16.53
C THR A 34 -3.53 5.25 15.42
N ILE A 35 -3.81 3.98 15.14
CA ILE A 35 -3.09 3.19 14.13
C ILE A 35 -4.10 2.55 13.18
N SER A 36 -3.95 2.87 11.90
CA SER A 36 -4.58 2.17 10.77
C SER A 36 -3.61 2.11 9.60
N SER A 37 -2.77 1.08 9.59
CA SER A 37 -1.65 0.97 8.66
C SER A 37 -1.38 -0.46 8.20
N PRO A 38 -1.11 -0.66 6.90
CA PRO A 38 -0.67 -1.94 6.34
C PRO A 38 0.79 -2.26 6.67
N GLY A 39 1.51 -1.37 7.36
CA GLY A 39 2.95 -1.43 7.58
C GLY A 39 3.74 -0.62 6.55
N GLY A 40 4.98 -1.05 6.27
CA GLY A 40 5.86 -0.37 5.32
C GLY A 40 7.34 -0.55 5.65
N SER A 41 8.12 0.53 5.49
CA SER A 41 9.56 0.54 5.72
C SER A 41 9.92 0.16 7.16
N VAL A 42 10.77 -0.87 7.30
CA VAL A 42 11.30 -1.34 8.58
C VAL A 42 12.06 -0.23 9.30
N TYR A 43 12.92 0.52 8.60
CA TYR A 43 13.77 1.53 9.22
C TYR A 43 13.00 2.78 9.64
N GLU A 44 12.01 3.21 8.86
CA GLU A 44 11.09 4.27 9.28
C GLU A 44 10.27 3.83 10.48
N GLY A 45 9.75 2.59 10.47
CA GLY A 45 9.04 2.03 11.61
C GLY A 45 9.89 1.93 12.88
N LEU A 46 11.17 1.55 12.76
CA LEU A 46 12.11 1.53 13.88
C LEU A 46 12.40 2.94 14.42
N ALA A 47 12.51 3.93 13.54
CA ALA A 47 12.70 5.31 13.96
C ALA A 47 11.47 5.85 14.71
N ILE A 48 10.25 5.53 14.26
CA ILE A 48 9.00 5.86 14.98
C ILE A 48 8.95 5.13 16.33
N TYR A 49 9.20 3.83 16.35
CA TYR A 49 9.24 3.02 17.58
C TYR A 49 10.20 3.61 18.62
N ASN A 50 11.40 4.01 18.20
CA ASN A 50 12.38 4.63 19.10
C ASN A 50 11.97 6.03 19.55
N ALA A 51 11.32 6.81 18.68
CA ALA A 51 10.80 8.12 19.06
C ALA A 51 9.72 8.02 20.16
N ILE A 52 8.82 7.04 20.07
CA ILE A 52 7.83 6.73 21.11
C ILE A 52 8.54 6.41 22.43
N ARG A 53 9.59 5.60 22.40
CA ARG A 53 10.37 5.25 23.61
C ARG A 53 11.08 6.46 24.21
N ASP A 54 11.64 7.33 23.39
CA ASP A 54 12.31 8.54 23.87
C ASP A 54 11.32 9.51 24.49
N TYR A 55 10.14 9.66 23.89
CA TYR A 55 9.04 10.43 24.47
C TYR A 55 8.64 9.91 25.85
N ARG A 56 8.49 8.58 25.99
CA ARG A 56 8.18 7.94 27.27
C ARG A 56 9.27 8.11 28.31
N ARG A 57 10.55 8.01 27.91
CA ARG A 57 11.70 8.29 28.79
C ARG A 57 11.72 9.73 29.29
N ALA A 58 11.20 10.67 28.49
CA ALA A 58 11.03 12.07 28.88
C ALA A 58 9.82 12.31 29.82
N GLY A 59 9.04 11.27 30.14
CA GLY A 59 7.94 11.31 31.11
C GLY A 59 6.55 11.44 30.49
N GLY A 60 6.43 11.53 29.17
CA GLY A 60 5.14 11.46 28.49
C GLY A 60 4.56 10.05 28.49
N LYS A 61 3.23 9.93 28.37
CA LYS A 61 2.56 8.64 28.25
C LYS A 61 1.92 8.48 26.89
N ILE A 62 1.94 7.27 26.35
CA ILE A 62 1.33 6.97 25.05
C ILE A 62 0.43 5.74 25.21
N THR A 63 -0.85 5.91 24.88
CA THR A 63 -1.77 4.80 24.60
C THR A 63 -1.81 4.62 23.10
N ALA A 64 -1.41 3.45 22.61
CA ALA A 64 -1.56 3.10 21.20
C ALA A 64 -2.88 2.35 21.00
N ARG A 65 -3.74 2.85 20.11
CA ARG A 65 -5.03 2.28 19.79
C ARG A 65 -5.08 1.89 18.32
N VAL A 66 -5.26 0.61 18.04
CA VAL A 66 -5.50 0.13 16.66
C VAL A 66 -6.99 0.23 16.38
N ILE A 67 -7.33 0.99 15.34
CA ILE A 67 -8.72 1.40 15.01
C ILE A 67 -9.20 0.82 13.67
N GLY A 68 -8.46 -0.14 13.12
CA GLY A 68 -8.72 -0.67 11.78
C GLY A 68 -7.71 -1.75 11.42
N LEU A 69 -6.64 -1.39 10.73
CA LEU A 69 -5.59 -2.35 10.34
C LEU A 69 -4.28 -2.08 11.10
N ALA A 70 -3.68 -3.11 11.66
CA ALA A 70 -2.27 -3.11 12.01
C ALA A 70 -1.61 -4.33 11.38
N ALA A 71 -0.91 -4.13 10.26
CA ALA A 71 -0.20 -5.19 9.55
C ALA A 71 1.31 -4.91 9.46
N SER A 72 2.12 -5.97 9.46
CA SER A 72 3.57 -5.87 9.27
C SER A 72 4.17 -4.90 10.31
N MET A 73 5.02 -3.93 9.90
CA MET A 73 5.64 -2.96 10.82
C MET A 73 4.67 -2.15 11.69
N ALA A 74 3.39 -2.02 11.29
CA ALA A 74 2.38 -1.35 12.12
C ALA A 74 2.04 -2.13 13.40
N THR A 75 2.31 -3.43 13.46
CA THR A 75 2.17 -4.26 14.67
C THR A 75 3.34 -4.11 15.65
N TYR A 76 4.49 -3.65 15.17
CA TYR A 76 5.70 -3.50 15.97
C TYR A 76 5.72 -2.17 16.74
N ILE A 77 5.29 -1.09 16.09
CA ILE A 77 5.25 0.28 16.63
C ILE A 77 4.46 0.40 17.95
N PRO A 78 3.22 -0.09 18.09
CA PRO A 78 2.44 0.05 19.32
C PRO A 78 3.12 -0.61 20.53
N LEU A 79 4.03 -1.56 20.32
CA LEU A 79 4.74 -2.24 21.40
C LEU A 79 5.75 -1.34 22.12
N ALA A 80 6.03 -0.14 21.59
CA ALA A 80 6.79 0.89 22.30
C ALA A 80 5.94 1.74 23.24
N ALA A 81 4.61 1.68 23.16
CA ALA A 81 3.69 2.49 23.97
C ALA A 81 3.60 2.00 25.42
N ASP A 82 2.91 2.76 26.28
CA ASP A 82 2.60 2.35 27.66
C ASP A 82 1.48 1.32 27.72
N SER A 83 0.50 1.45 26.82
CA SER A 83 -0.61 0.53 26.65
C SER A 83 -0.96 0.37 25.17
N VAL A 84 -1.44 -0.82 24.83
CA VAL A 84 -1.95 -1.18 23.51
C VAL A 84 -3.40 -1.59 23.65
N THR A 85 -4.30 -0.82 23.04
CA THR A 85 -5.72 -1.13 22.92
C THR A 85 -6.07 -1.40 21.46
N ILE A 86 -7.03 -2.29 21.23
CA ILE A 86 -7.45 -2.68 19.89
C ILE A 86 -8.96 -2.61 19.83
N GLU A 87 -9.52 -1.99 18.80
CA GLU A 87 -10.97 -2.06 18.54
C GLU A 87 -11.34 -3.50 18.11
N ASP A 88 -12.45 -4.03 18.60
CA ASP A 88 -12.85 -5.43 18.35
C ASP A 88 -13.14 -5.73 16.86
N ASN A 89 -13.32 -4.68 16.06
CA ASN A 89 -13.45 -4.74 14.61
C ASN A 89 -12.12 -4.58 13.84
N ALA A 90 -10.98 -4.51 14.54
CA ALA A 90 -9.66 -4.33 13.93
C ALA A 90 -8.96 -5.66 13.58
N VAL A 91 -8.09 -5.60 12.58
CA VAL A 91 -7.29 -6.72 12.07
C VAL A 91 -5.81 -6.52 12.39
N TRP A 92 -5.17 -7.58 12.89
CA TRP A 92 -3.76 -7.61 13.22
C TRP A 92 -3.03 -8.68 12.38
N MET A 93 -1.91 -8.32 11.75
CA MET A 93 -1.12 -9.26 10.95
C MET A 93 0.37 -9.16 11.20
N ILE A 94 1.00 -10.31 11.46
CA ILE A 94 2.45 -10.45 11.54
C ILE A 94 2.97 -11.40 10.47
N HIS A 95 4.14 -11.09 9.91
CA HIS A 95 4.79 -11.89 8.89
C HIS A 95 6.30 -11.62 8.88
N ASN A 96 7.06 -12.45 8.18
CA ASN A 96 8.50 -12.22 8.01
C ASN A 96 8.79 -10.94 7.21
N PRO A 97 9.91 -10.24 7.53
CA PRO A 97 10.36 -9.16 6.68
C PRO A 97 10.69 -9.70 5.29
N TRP A 98 10.41 -8.90 4.27
CA TRP A 98 10.74 -9.23 2.88
C TRP A 98 11.42 -8.04 2.22
N SER A 99 12.16 -8.34 1.16
CA SER A 99 12.89 -7.37 0.36
C SER A 99 13.00 -7.90 -1.08
N ILE A 100 13.49 -7.06 -1.98
CA ILE A 100 13.83 -7.43 -3.34
C ILE A 100 15.34 -7.32 -3.46
N ALA A 101 16.00 -8.41 -3.86
CA ALA A 101 17.42 -8.42 -4.15
C ALA A 101 17.68 -8.92 -5.58
N MET A 102 18.74 -8.40 -6.19
CA MET A 102 19.23 -8.79 -7.49
C MET A 102 20.76 -8.85 -7.44
N GLY A 103 21.34 -9.95 -7.91
CA GLY A 103 22.78 -10.18 -7.82
C GLY A 103 23.14 -11.66 -7.94
N ASP A 104 24.36 -12.00 -7.54
CA ASP A 104 24.85 -13.37 -7.54
C ASP A 104 24.43 -14.15 -6.28
N GLN A 105 24.86 -15.42 -6.17
CA GLN A 105 24.57 -16.26 -5.00
C GLN A 105 25.04 -15.67 -3.66
N ASN A 106 26.11 -14.86 -3.64
CA ASN A 106 26.59 -14.21 -2.42
C ASN A 106 25.69 -13.04 -2.06
N ASP A 107 25.23 -12.27 -3.05
CA ASP A 107 24.25 -11.19 -2.83
C ASP A 107 22.94 -11.75 -2.25
N MET A 108 22.44 -12.86 -2.79
CA MET A 108 21.22 -13.51 -2.26
C MET A 108 21.40 -14.00 -0.82
N ARG A 109 22.57 -14.57 -0.48
CA ARG A 109 22.87 -14.99 0.90
C ARG A 109 22.97 -13.81 1.85
N LYS A 110 23.63 -12.73 1.41
CA LYS A 110 23.74 -11.51 2.20
C LYS A 110 22.39 -10.88 2.48
N GLU A 111 21.49 -10.85 1.49
CA GLU A 111 20.13 -10.35 1.71
C GLU A 111 19.37 -11.23 2.69
N ALA A 112 19.47 -12.56 2.57
CA ALA A 112 18.84 -13.48 3.52
C ALA A 112 19.35 -13.24 4.96
N GLU A 113 20.67 -13.05 5.16
CA GLU A 113 21.25 -12.72 6.46
C GLU A 113 20.72 -11.39 7.03
N ILE A 114 20.49 -10.39 6.18
CA ILE A 114 19.88 -9.11 6.58
C ILE A 114 18.43 -9.33 7.03
N LEU A 115 17.65 -10.08 6.26
CA LEU A 115 16.26 -10.39 6.60
C LEU A 115 16.15 -11.21 7.89
N ASP A 116 17.04 -12.18 8.11
CA ASP A 116 17.13 -12.93 9.37
C ASP A 116 17.42 -12.01 10.56
N GLY A 117 18.32 -11.03 10.37
CA GLY A 117 18.63 -10.01 11.37
C GLY A 117 17.40 -9.15 11.73
N ILE A 118 16.64 -8.72 10.72
CA ILE A 118 15.42 -7.95 10.92
C ILE A 118 14.34 -8.81 11.59
N ALA A 119 14.12 -10.05 11.14
CA ALA A 119 13.17 -10.96 11.76
C ALA A 119 13.51 -11.18 13.24
N GLY A 120 14.80 -11.35 13.55
CA GLY A 120 15.27 -11.48 14.92
C GLY A 120 15.00 -10.26 15.80
N LEU A 121 15.04 -9.05 15.24
CA LEU A 121 14.67 -7.81 15.91
C LEU A 121 13.17 -7.76 16.22
N LEU A 122 12.31 -8.09 15.24
CA LEU A 122 10.85 -8.13 15.41
C LEU A 122 10.46 -9.15 16.48
N LEU A 123 10.97 -10.38 16.37
CA LEU A 123 10.73 -11.46 17.32
C LEU A 123 11.09 -11.07 18.76
N LYS A 124 12.15 -10.28 18.96
CA LYS A 124 12.53 -9.83 20.31
C LYS A 124 11.45 -8.94 20.94
N ALA A 125 10.89 -8.00 20.18
CA ALA A 125 9.82 -7.15 20.69
C ALA A 125 8.53 -7.95 20.91
N TYR A 126 8.17 -8.84 19.98
CA TYR A 126 7.00 -9.71 20.12
C TYR A 126 7.12 -10.64 21.32
N THR A 127 8.28 -11.26 21.55
CA THR A 127 8.55 -12.09 22.75
C THR A 127 8.34 -11.27 24.02
N THR A 128 8.87 -10.04 24.04
CA THR A 128 8.77 -9.15 25.19
C THR A 128 7.32 -8.75 25.49
N LYS A 129 6.52 -8.47 24.45
CA LYS A 129 5.11 -8.07 24.63
C LYS A 129 4.22 -9.26 25.01
N THR A 130 4.31 -10.35 24.26
CA THR A 130 3.36 -11.47 24.34
C THR A 130 3.71 -12.49 25.42
N GLY A 131 4.98 -12.59 25.80
CA GLY A 131 5.48 -13.65 26.69
C GLY A 131 5.57 -15.04 26.04
N LYS A 132 5.22 -15.16 24.74
CA LYS A 132 5.39 -16.39 23.96
C LYS A 132 6.86 -16.67 23.69
N ASP A 133 7.21 -17.93 23.47
CA ASP A 133 8.57 -18.27 23.08
C ASP A 133 8.87 -17.82 21.64
N ARG A 134 10.17 -17.78 21.32
CA ARG A 134 10.64 -17.24 20.04
C ARG A 134 10.22 -18.16 18.89
N GLU A 135 10.19 -19.46 19.13
CA GLU A 135 9.85 -20.49 18.15
C GLU A 135 8.37 -20.41 17.73
N GLU A 136 7.45 -20.24 18.68
CA GLU A 136 6.02 -20.02 18.43
C GLU A 136 5.80 -18.76 17.60
N LEU A 137 6.43 -17.64 17.99
CA LEU A 137 6.31 -16.39 17.25
C LEU A 137 6.95 -16.46 15.86
N SER A 138 8.06 -17.19 15.71
CA SER A 138 8.67 -17.45 14.40
C SER A 138 7.72 -18.23 13.50
N ALA A 139 7.08 -19.28 14.02
CA ALA A 139 6.09 -20.04 13.26
C ALA A 139 4.88 -19.19 12.86
N MET A 140 4.45 -18.27 13.74
CA MET A 140 3.38 -17.31 13.39
C MET A 140 3.81 -16.35 12.27
N MET A 141 5.05 -15.86 12.28
CA MET A 141 5.58 -14.99 11.22
C MET A 141 5.76 -15.75 9.90
N ASP A 142 6.24 -17.00 9.95
CA ASP A 142 6.37 -17.87 8.78
C ASP A 142 5.02 -18.15 8.12
N ALA A 143 3.96 -18.29 8.92
CA ALA A 143 2.61 -18.54 8.45
C ALA A 143 1.88 -17.30 7.93
N GLU A 144 2.46 -16.09 8.04
CA GLU A 144 1.75 -14.82 7.84
C GLU A 144 0.45 -14.80 8.64
N THR A 145 0.56 -14.74 9.97
CA THR A 145 -0.60 -14.92 10.86
C THR A 145 -1.48 -13.67 10.92
N TRP A 146 -2.78 -13.88 10.68
CA TRP A 146 -3.85 -12.88 10.81
C TRP A 146 -4.71 -13.18 12.03
N LEU A 147 -4.98 -12.15 12.83
CA LEU A 147 -5.76 -12.18 14.05
C LEU A 147 -6.86 -11.12 13.99
N TYR A 148 -8.00 -11.42 14.60
CA TYR A 148 -9.16 -10.53 14.61
C TYR A 148 -9.82 -10.46 15.99
N GLY A 149 -10.21 -9.26 16.41
CA GLY A 149 -10.89 -9.05 17.69
C GLY A 149 -10.12 -9.59 18.90
N GLU A 150 -10.79 -10.34 19.77
CA GLU A 150 -10.22 -10.89 21.02
C GLU A 150 -9.01 -11.79 20.80
N GLU A 151 -8.87 -12.44 19.63
CA GLU A 151 -7.70 -13.29 19.32
C GLU A 151 -6.38 -12.51 19.44
N ILE A 152 -6.41 -11.19 19.19
CA ILE A 152 -5.23 -10.32 19.25
C ILE A 152 -4.73 -10.20 20.69
N LYS A 153 -5.67 -10.08 21.64
CA LYS A 153 -5.38 -10.02 23.07
C LYS A 153 -5.01 -11.40 23.61
N GLU A 154 -5.70 -12.46 23.19
CA GLU A 154 -5.36 -13.85 23.56
C GLU A 154 -3.96 -14.24 23.08
N ALA A 155 -3.53 -13.74 21.92
CA ALA A 155 -2.17 -13.88 21.43
C ALA A 155 -1.14 -13.01 22.18
N GLY A 156 -1.59 -12.12 23.06
CA GLY A 156 -0.75 -11.28 23.93
C GLY A 156 -0.26 -9.98 23.29
N PHE A 157 -0.79 -9.59 22.11
CA PHE A 157 -0.36 -8.36 21.44
C PHE A 157 -1.03 -7.10 21.99
N ALA A 158 -2.18 -7.26 22.66
CA ALA A 158 -2.96 -6.17 23.22
C ALA A 158 -3.13 -6.29 24.73
N ASP A 159 -3.29 -5.15 25.42
CA ASP A 159 -3.64 -5.10 26.83
C ASP A 159 -5.17 -5.12 27.02
N LEU A 160 -5.90 -4.49 26.08
CA LEU A 160 -7.36 -4.33 26.13
C LEU A 160 -7.96 -4.42 24.72
N ILE A 161 -9.18 -4.95 24.66
CA ILE A 161 -10.07 -4.84 23.50
C ILE A 161 -11.17 -3.83 23.82
N GLU A 162 -11.42 -2.91 22.89
CA GLU A 162 -12.45 -1.89 22.94
C GLU A 162 -13.63 -2.28 22.04
N PRO A 163 -14.88 -2.33 22.53
CA PRO A 163 -16.03 -2.63 21.69
C PRO A 163 -16.34 -1.50 20.70
N ALA A 164 -16.29 -1.77 19.39
CA ALA A 164 -16.68 -0.81 18.36
C ALA A 164 -18.15 -0.98 17.94
N GLY A 165 -18.66 -2.22 17.95
CA GLY A 165 -20.07 -2.55 17.72
C GLY A 165 -20.50 -2.75 16.25
N ASP A 166 -19.60 -2.55 15.28
CA ASP A 166 -19.86 -2.63 13.83
C ASP A 166 -18.78 -3.39 13.03
N GLY A 167 -18.28 -4.51 13.58
CA GLY A 167 -17.29 -5.37 12.93
C GLY A 167 -17.81 -6.28 11.82
N ALA A 168 -16.89 -6.94 11.13
CA ALA A 168 -17.20 -7.99 10.16
C ALA A 168 -17.91 -9.16 10.85
N GLU A 169 -18.78 -9.87 10.12
CA GLU A 169 -19.52 -11.02 10.65
C GLU A 169 -18.60 -12.20 11.02
N SER A 170 -17.43 -12.29 10.38
CA SER A 170 -16.43 -13.32 10.63
C SER A 170 -15.00 -12.81 10.50
N LYS A 171 -14.06 -13.55 11.10
CA LYS A 171 -12.61 -13.34 10.92
C LYS A 171 -12.21 -13.42 9.44
N ASP A 172 -12.74 -14.39 8.70
CA ASP A 172 -12.37 -14.61 7.30
C ASP A 172 -12.78 -13.40 6.44
N ASP A 173 -13.94 -12.82 6.70
CA ASP A 173 -14.39 -11.59 6.01
C ASP A 173 -13.50 -10.40 6.37
N ALA A 174 -13.19 -10.21 7.66
CA ALA A 174 -12.28 -9.15 8.10
C ALA A 174 -10.90 -9.24 7.44
N VAL A 175 -10.34 -10.46 7.39
CA VAL A 175 -9.04 -10.72 6.77
C VAL A 175 -9.11 -10.54 5.25
N ALA A 176 -10.18 -10.95 4.59
CA ALA A 176 -10.36 -10.74 3.16
C ALA A 176 -10.42 -9.25 2.80
N MET A 177 -11.14 -8.46 3.60
CA MET A 177 -11.19 -6.99 3.45
C MET A 177 -9.80 -6.36 3.66
N ALA A 178 -9.11 -6.73 4.74
CA ALA A 178 -7.77 -6.23 5.04
C ALA A 178 -6.75 -6.57 3.93
N ARG A 179 -6.79 -7.81 3.40
CA ARG A 179 -5.95 -8.20 2.26
C ARG A 179 -6.25 -7.38 1.02
N THR A 180 -7.53 -7.17 0.71
CA THR A 180 -7.97 -6.35 -0.44
C THR A 180 -7.46 -4.92 -0.32
N GLU A 181 -7.51 -4.34 0.88
CA GLU A 181 -6.98 -3.00 1.13
C GLU A 181 -5.46 -2.95 0.94
N ILE A 182 -4.72 -3.89 1.52
CA ILE A 182 -3.26 -3.97 1.36
C ILE A 182 -2.87 -4.10 -0.13
N GLU A 183 -3.58 -4.94 -0.90
CA GLU A 183 -3.32 -5.09 -2.34
C GLU A 183 -3.69 -3.83 -3.12
N SER A 184 -4.78 -3.16 -2.78
CA SER A 184 -5.19 -1.90 -3.38
C SER A 184 -4.15 -0.81 -3.14
N MET A 185 -3.63 -0.71 -1.91
CA MET A 185 -2.54 0.19 -1.57
C MET A 185 -1.27 -0.16 -2.37
N LYS A 186 -0.88 -1.44 -2.49
CA LYS A 186 0.24 -1.88 -3.35
C LYS A 186 0.07 -1.47 -4.81
N HIS A 187 -1.15 -1.52 -5.34
CA HIS A 187 -1.44 -1.05 -6.69
C HIS A 187 -1.32 0.47 -6.81
N ILE A 188 -1.81 1.22 -5.82
CA ILE A 188 -1.64 2.67 -5.73
C ILE A 188 -0.14 3.02 -5.72
N PHE A 189 0.70 2.35 -4.92
CA PHE A 189 2.17 2.60 -4.89
C PHE A 189 2.88 2.32 -6.22
N LYS A 190 2.41 1.34 -7.01
CA LYS A 190 2.93 1.11 -8.36
C LYS A 190 2.51 2.21 -9.35
N SER A 191 1.43 2.94 -9.05
CA SER A 191 0.87 4.02 -9.88
C SER A 191 1.17 5.44 -9.38
N GLU A 192 1.66 5.61 -8.15
CA GLU A 192 2.02 6.90 -7.54
C GLU A 192 3.45 7.48 -7.80
N PRO A 193 4.28 7.03 -8.78
CA PRO A 193 5.50 7.78 -9.11
C PRO A 193 5.24 9.26 -9.44
N GLU A 194 4.04 9.62 -9.92
CA GLU A 194 3.68 10.98 -10.35
C GLU A 194 3.28 11.90 -9.19
N ARG A 195 2.57 11.41 -8.17
CA ARG A 195 2.13 12.23 -7.01
C ARG A 195 3.29 12.56 -6.08
N GLN A 196 4.17 11.60 -5.81
CA GLN A 196 5.37 11.87 -5.01
C GLN A 196 6.33 12.87 -5.65
N GLN A 197 6.41 12.90 -6.98
CA GLN A 197 7.21 13.91 -7.68
C GLN A 197 6.60 15.30 -7.49
N LEU A 198 5.27 15.42 -7.50
CA LEU A 198 4.56 16.67 -7.28
C LEU A 198 4.63 17.14 -5.82
N ASP A 199 4.50 16.24 -4.86
CA ASP A 199 4.57 16.57 -3.43
C ASP A 199 6.01 16.86 -2.98
N ARG A 200 7.02 16.14 -3.49
CA ARG A 200 8.44 16.50 -3.29
C ARG A 200 8.78 17.84 -3.93
N ALA A 201 8.27 18.11 -5.14
CA ALA A 201 8.43 19.41 -5.79
C ALA A 201 7.76 20.53 -4.96
N ALA A 202 6.55 20.31 -4.44
CA ALA A 202 5.84 21.27 -3.60
C ALA A 202 6.52 21.48 -2.23
N ALA A 203 7.09 20.43 -1.63
CA ALA A 203 7.81 20.50 -0.36
C ALA A 203 9.15 21.25 -0.49
N LEU A 204 9.89 21.05 -1.59
CA LEU A 204 11.11 21.80 -1.89
C LEU A 204 10.82 23.30 -2.07
N ILE A 205 9.72 23.65 -2.74
CA ILE A 205 9.25 25.04 -2.89
C ILE A 205 8.87 25.66 -1.53
N LYS A 206 8.35 24.87 -0.60
CA LYS A 206 7.95 25.33 0.74
C LYS A 206 9.12 25.42 1.73
N ALA A 207 10.17 24.62 1.54
CA ALA A 207 11.36 24.58 2.38
C ALA A 207 12.37 25.70 2.09
N GLU A 208 12.34 26.33 0.90
CA GLU A 208 13.18 27.47 0.54
C GLU A 208 12.65 28.83 1.03
N LYS A 209 12.43 28.96 2.34
CA LYS A 209 12.53 30.28 2.99
C LYS A 209 13.79 30.32 3.84
N PRO A 210 14.94 30.77 3.32
CA PRO A 210 16.16 30.78 4.10
C PRO A 210 16.18 31.98 5.07
N ALA A 211 16.36 31.67 6.35
CA ALA A 211 16.96 32.60 7.31
C ALA A 211 18.48 32.37 7.28
N VAL A 212 19.24 33.30 6.70
CA VAL A 212 20.70 33.22 6.67
C VAL A 212 21.30 34.01 7.85
N SER A 213 22.14 33.33 8.64
CA SER A 213 22.95 33.90 9.72
C SER A 213 24.31 34.39 9.21
N ARG A 214 24.66 35.62 9.61
CA ARG A 214 25.71 36.50 9.06
C ARG A 214 27.17 36.18 9.51
N ALA A 215 27.52 34.92 9.79
CA ALA A 215 28.72 34.64 10.59
C ALA A 215 29.98 34.12 9.87
N GLN A 216 30.01 33.88 8.56
CA GLN A 216 31.18 33.26 7.91
C GLN A 216 31.47 33.73 6.47
N ILE A 217 31.87 34.99 6.26
CA ILE A 217 32.47 35.44 4.98
C ILE A 217 33.77 36.24 5.23
N PRO A 218 34.91 35.86 4.63
CA PRO A 218 36.14 36.66 4.64
C PRO A 218 36.01 37.91 3.77
N ALA A 219 36.55 39.03 4.24
CA ALA A 219 36.47 40.33 3.57
C ALA A 219 37.53 40.48 2.47
N ASP A 220 37.17 40.31 1.21
CA ASP A 220 37.59 41.22 0.14
C ASP A 220 36.66 41.12 -1.09
N LYS A 221 36.56 42.23 -1.82
CA LYS A 221 35.50 42.59 -2.77
C LYS A 221 35.24 41.56 -3.88
N ALA A 222 34.24 40.71 -3.67
CA ALA A 222 33.48 40.03 -4.73
C ALA A 222 31.99 40.35 -4.52
N GLU A 223 31.32 40.84 -5.56
CA GLU A 223 29.86 40.83 -5.60
C GLU A 223 29.43 39.38 -5.83
N ASP A 224 29.27 38.63 -4.73
CA ASP A 224 28.60 37.33 -4.68
C ASP A 224 27.10 37.55 -4.90
N THR A 225 26.70 37.54 -6.17
CA THR A 225 25.37 37.09 -6.54
C THR A 225 25.34 35.58 -6.44
N GLU A 226 24.67 35.02 -5.43
CA GLU A 226 24.21 33.63 -5.44
C GLU A 226 23.32 33.43 -6.67
N VAL A 227 23.91 32.89 -7.74
CA VAL A 227 23.13 32.37 -8.87
C VAL A 227 22.76 30.94 -8.49
N PRO A 228 21.47 30.61 -8.31
CA PRO A 228 21.03 29.23 -8.17
C PRO A 228 21.61 28.43 -9.34
N MET A 229 22.23 27.27 -9.06
CA MET A 229 22.81 26.40 -10.08
C MET A 229 21.68 25.81 -10.93
N ASP A 230 21.25 26.56 -11.95
CA ASP A 230 20.18 26.17 -12.84
C ASP A 230 20.66 25.17 -13.91
N ARG A 231 19.71 24.60 -14.66
CA ARG A 231 20.02 23.58 -15.70
C ARG A 231 20.92 24.13 -16.81
N GLU A 232 20.91 25.44 -17.08
CA GLU A 232 21.76 26.05 -18.10
C GLU A 232 23.19 26.26 -17.59
N LEU A 233 23.35 26.68 -16.33
CA LEU A 233 24.65 26.82 -15.67
C LEU A 233 25.33 25.45 -15.47
N LEU A 234 24.59 24.43 -15.01
CA LEU A 234 25.11 23.07 -14.83
C LEU A 234 25.60 22.46 -16.17
N ARG A 235 24.86 22.70 -17.25
CA ARG A 235 25.24 22.26 -18.61
C ARG A 235 26.49 22.98 -19.11
N LYS A 236 26.66 24.26 -18.75
CA LYS A 236 27.76 25.11 -19.21
C LYS A 236 29.05 24.91 -18.42
N GLU A 237 28.97 24.73 -17.10
CA GLU A 237 30.12 24.65 -16.20
C GLU A 237 30.49 23.21 -15.81
N HIS A 238 29.53 22.28 -15.86
CA HIS A 238 29.70 20.87 -15.47
C HIS A 238 29.09 19.91 -16.51
N SER A 239 29.40 20.11 -17.79
CA SER A 239 28.79 19.37 -18.91
C SER A 239 28.85 17.85 -18.77
N ALA A 240 29.95 17.29 -18.27
CA ALA A 240 30.10 15.84 -18.08
C ALA A 240 29.14 15.27 -17.02
N VAL A 241 28.89 16.01 -15.95
CA VAL A 241 27.95 15.61 -14.89
C VAL A 241 26.50 15.77 -15.38
N TYR A 242 26.22 16.86 -16.11
CA TYR A 242 24.94 17.06 -16.76
C TYR A 242 24.61 15.94 -17.75
N GLU A 243 25.55 15.56 -18.61
CA GLU A 243 25.35 14.50 -19.61
C GLU A 243 25.16 13.12 -18.96
N ALA A 244 25.91 12.79 -17.89
CA ALA A 244 25.74 11.54 -17.17
C ALA A 244 24.33 11.43 -16.56
N VAL A 245 23.90 12.44 -15.79
CA VAL A 245 22.58 12.45 -15.14
C VAL A 245 21.45 12.50 -16.18
N PHE A 246 21.63 13.24 -17.27
CA PHE A 246 20.64 13.29 -18.35
C PHE A 246 20.53 11.94 -19.07
N ASN A 247 21.65 11.28 -19.36
CA ASN A 247 21.65 9.96 -19.99
C ASN A 247 21.04 8.89 -19.09
N ASP A 248 21.32 8.91 -17.79
CA ASP A 248 20.70 8.01 -16.81
C ASP A 248 19.17 8.20 -16.79
N GLY A 249 18.69 9.45 -16.83
CA GLY A 249 17.25 9.76 -16.93
C GLY A 249 16.62 9.25 -18.23
N ILE A 250 17.33 9.34 -19.36
CA ILE A 250 16.86 8.80 -20.64
C ILE A 250 16.79 7.27 -20.61
N GLN A 251 17.81 6.59 -20.06
CA GLN A 251 17.79 5.12 -19.93
C GLN A 251 16.64 4.66 -19.02
N ALA A 252 16.46 5.31 -17.87
CA ALA A 252 15.36 5.00 -16.96
C ALA A 252 13.99 5.19 -17.63
N GLY A 253 13.80 6.27 -18.39
CA GLY A 253 12.55 6.50 -19.14
C GLY A 253 12.30 5.48 -20.25
N VAL A 254 13.34 5.06 -20.96
CA VAL A 254 13.26 4.02 -22.01
C VAL A 254 12.92 2.66 -21.41
N GLU A 255 13.53 2.30 -20.28
CA GLU A 255 13.26 1.04 -19.58
C GLU A 255 11.82 1.00 -19.04
N GLN A 256 11.36 2.09 -18.44
CA GLN A 256 9.99 2.23 -17.96
C GLN A 256 8.97 2.09 -19.10
N GLU A 257 9.21 2.76 -20.23
CA GLU A 257 8.32 2.70 -21.39
C GLU A 257 8.31 1.31 -22.05
N ARG A 258 9.45 0.63 -22.10
CA ARG A 258 9.53 -0.77 -22.57
C ARG A 258 8.77 -1.72 -21.66
N ALA A 259 8.89 -1.56 -20.35
CA ALA A 259 8.15 -2.37 -19.38
C ALA A 259 6.64 -2.15 -19.51
N ARG A 260 6.19 -0.90 -19.70
CA ARG A 260 4.78 -0.55 -19.96
C ARG A 260 4.25 -1.25 -21.21
N GLN A 261 4.98 -1.15 -22.33
CA GLN A 261 4.57 -1.77 -23.59
C GLN A 261 4.52 -3.29 -23.48
N LYS A 262 5.51 -3.90 -22.80
CA LYS A 262 5.57 -5.35 -22.57
C LYS A 262 4.37 -5.84 -21.75
N ALA A 263 4.01 -5.15 -20.67
CA ALA A 263 2.85 -5.54 -19.85
C ALA A 263 1.52 -5.49 -20.61
N LEU A 264 1.39 -4.55 -21.55
CA LEU A 264 0.25 -4.49 -22.47
C LEU A 264 0.29 -5.63 -23.50
N ASP A 265 1.47 -5.94 -24.06
CA ASP A 265 1.64 -7.06 -25.01
C ASP A 265 1.33 -8.42 -24.38
N GLU A 266 1.71 -8.64 -23.13
CA GLU A 266 1.42 -9.88 -22.39
C GLU A 266 -0.10 -10.15 -22.29
N GLN A 267 -0.94 -9.09 -22.23
CA GLN A 267 -2.40 -9.26 -22.29
C GLN A 267 -2.87 -9.69 -23.68
N LEU A 268 -2.27 -9.17 -24.74
CA LEU A 268 -2.59 -9.56 -26.11
C LEU A 268 -2.13 -10.99 -26.40
N GLU A 269 -0.98 -11.40 -25.89
CA GLU A 269 -0.46 -12.77 -26.01
C GLU A 269 -1.33 -13.80 -25.28
N ALA A 270 -2.01 -13.40 -24.21
CA ALA A 270 -2.93 -14.26 -23.46
C ALA A 270 -4.26 -14.53 -24.20
N ASP A 271 -4.68 -13.64 -25.12
CA ASP A 271 -5.87 -13.81 -25.96
C ASP A 271 -5.65 -13.24 -27.39
N PRO A 272 -4.78 -13.88 -28.19
CA PRO A 272 -4.27 -13.33 -29.45
C PRO A 272 -5.32 -13.29 -30.57
N GLY A 273 -6.48 -13.93 -30.37
CA GLY A 273 -7.59 -13.96 -31.33
C GLY A 273 -8.63 -12.86 -31.13
N ASN A 274 -8.48 -12.00 -30.12
CA ASN A 274 -9.49 -11.03 -29.73
C ASN A 274 -9.26 -9.64 -30.37
N PRO A 275 -10.06 -9.26 -31.40
CA PRO A 275 -9.84 -7.99 -32.12
C PRO A 275 -10.13 -6.76 -31.28
N LYS A 276 -11.06 -6.85 -30.30
CA LYS A 276 -11.37 -5.75 -29.39
C LYS A 276 -10.24 -5.53 -28.39
N LEU A 277 -9.62 -6.61 -27.91
CA LEU A 277 -8.47 -6.53 -27.02
C LEU A 277 -7.27 -5.89 -27.74
N ALA A 278 -7.01 -6.30 -28.99
CA ALA A 278 -5.97 -5.72 -29.83
C ALA A 278 -6.16 -4.20 -30.03
N GLU A 279 -7.41 -3.75 -30.24
CA GLU A 279 -7.73 -2.32 -30.38
C GLU A 279 -7.48 -1.53 -29.09
N VAL A 280 -7.94 -2.05 -27.95
CA VAL A 280 -7.73 -1.41 -26.63
C VAL A 280 -6.24 -1.28 -26.32
N ILE A 281 -5.46 -2.33 -26.59
CA ILE A 281 -4.00 -2.35 -26.36
C ILE A 281 -3.27 -1.39 -27.31
N ALA A 282 -3.63 -1.38 -28.59
CA ALA A 282 -3.03 -0.47 -29.57
C ALA A 282 -3.29 1.01 -29.21
N LYS A 283 -4.51 1.32 -28.75
CA LYS A 283 -4.87 2.66 -28.28
C LYS A 283 -4.15 3.03 -26.98
N ALA A 284 -4.04 2.10 -26.03
CA ALA A 284 -3.29 2.32 -24.79
C ALA A 284 -1.81 2.62 -25.05
N LYS A 285 -1.20 1.94 -26.04
CA LYS A 285 0.17 2.21 -26.46
C LYS A 285 0.33 3.60 -27.07
N ALA A 286 -0.57 3.98 -28.00
CA ALA A 286 -0.55 5.28 -28.67
C ALA A 286 -0.80 6.46 -27.71
N ASP A 287 -1.69 6.28 -26.74
CA ASP A 287 -2.05 7.30 -25.75
C ASP A 287 -1.08 7.36 -24.54
N GLY A 288 -0.06 6.50 -24.49
CA GLY A 288 0.88 6.44 -23.37
C GLY A 288 0.29 5.87 -22.06
N LYS A 289 -0.86 5.20 -22.11
CA LYS A 289 -1.58 4.70 -20.93
C LYS A 289 -0.99 3.43 -20.36
N ALA A 290 -0.91 3.31 -19.03
CA ALA A 290 -0.47 2.08 -18.38
C ALA A 290 -1.57 1.01 -18.43
N LEU A 291 -1.19 -0.25 -18.18
CA LEU A 291 -2.13 -1.37 -18.13
C LEU A 291 -3.28 -1.12 -17.14
N ALA A 292 -2.98 -0.53 -15.97
CA ALA A 292 -3.96 -0.19 -14.95
C ALA A 292 -5.06 0.76 -15.46
N ASP A 293 -4.71 1.75 -16.29
CA ASP A 293 -5.65 2.76 -16.80
C ASP A 293 -6.67 2.17 -17.78
N VAL A 294 -6.33 1.02 -18.38
CA VAL A 294 -7.16 0.34 -19.38
C VAL A 294 -7.67 -1.02 -18.90
N GLN A 295 -7.42 -1.39 -17.63
CA GLN A 295 -7.79 -2.70 -17.07
C GLN A 295 -9.29 -3.01 -17.25
N THR A 296 -10.17 -2.03 -16.95
CA THR A 296 -11.61 -2.18 -17.15
C THR A 296 -11.98 -2.35 -18.62
N GLN A 297 -11.30 -1.66 -19.54
CA GLN A 297 -11.52 -1.78 -20.98
C GLN A 297 -11.04 -3.14 -21.51
N ILE A 298 -9.94 -3.67 -20.96
CA ILE A 298 -9.42 -5.00 -21.25
C ILE A 298 -10.41 -6.07 -20.78
N ILE A 299 -10.92 -5.99 -19.56
CA ILE A 299 -11.92 -6.93 -19.02
C ILE A 299 -13.17 -6.95 -19.90
N VAL A 300 -13.66 -5.76 -20.31
CA VAL A 300 -14.81 -5.64 -21.21
C VAL A 300 -14.51 -6.23 -22.58
N ALA A 301 -13.34 -5.95 -23.16
CA ALA A 301 -12.93 -6.49 -24.45
C ALA A 301 -12.78 -8.03 -24.45
N VAL A 302 -12.24 -8.60 -23.36
CA VAL A 302 -12.13 -10.05 -23.17
C VAL A 302 -13.50 -10.70 -23.00
N ARG A 303 -14.39 -10.07 -22.21
CA ARG A 303 -15.79 -10.54 -22.03
C ARG A 303 -16.56 -10.54 -23.35
N ASP A 304 -16.49 -9.43 -24.09
CA ASP A 304 -17.18 -9.27 -25.36
C ASP A 304 -16.62 -10.21 -26.45
N GLY A 305 -15.30 -10.43 -26.46
CA GLY A 305 -14.63 -11.35 -27.38
C GLY A 305 -15.06 -12.80 -27.16
N LYS A 306 -15.18 -13.22 -25.89
CA LYS A 306 -15.69 -14.56 -25.53
C LYS A 306 -17.17 -14.75 -25.88
N LEU A 307 -18.00 -13.71 -25.72
CA LEU A 307 -19.42 -13.75 -26.11
C LEU A 307 -19.63 -13.78 -27.64
N SER A 308 -18.64 -13.35 -28.41
CA SER A 308 -18.68 -13.41 -29.89
C SER A 308 -18.21 -14.75 -30.48
N GLY A 309 -17.64 -15.64 -29.65
CA GLY A 309 -16.99 -16.89 -30.08
C GLY A 309 -17.85 -18.16 -30.00
N GLU A 310 -19.03 -18.11 -29.37
CA GLU A 310 -19.98 -19.22 -29.37
C GLU A 310 -21.29 -18.76 -30.02
N ASN A 311 -21.65 -19.43 -31.11
CA ASN A 311 -22.93 -19.21 -31.80
C ASN A 311 -24.07 -19.36 -30.78
N PRO A 312 -24.86 -18.30 -30.48
CA PRO A 312 -26.08 -18.48 -29.72
C PRO A 312 -27.04 -19.34 -30.56
N PRO A 313 -27.74 -20.33 -29.98
CA PRO A 313 -28.78 -21.05 -30.70
C PRO A 313 -29.81 -20.04 -31.20
N ASP A 314 -30.15 -20.20 -32.47
CA ASP A 314 -31.05 -19.33 -33.24
C ASP A 314 -32.33 -19.02 -32.45
N LEU A 315 -32.45 -17.77 -31.97
CA LEU A 315 -33.53 -17.30 -31.10
C LEU A 315 -34.86 -17.09 -31.84
N GLN A 316 -35.00 -17.54 -33.10
CA GLN A 316 -36.22 -17.36 -33.88
C GLN A 316 -37.01 -18.64 -34.18
N THR A 317 -36.56 -19.82 -33.75
CA THR A 317 -37.36 -21.05 -33.97
C THR A 317 -37.36 -21.97 -32.75
N ALA A 318 -38.19 -21.62 -31.77
CA ALA A 318 -38.76 -22.62 -30.87
C ALA A 318 -40.17 -22.17 -30.49
N GLU A 319 -41.15 -22.83 -31.10
CA GLU A 319 -42.57 -22.69 -30.85
C GLU A 319 -42.88 -22.88 -29.36
N GLY A 320 -43.66 -21.97 -28.76
CA GLY A 320 -44.32 -22.18 -27.47
C GLY A 320 -44.03 -21.19 -26.34
N LEU A 321 -43.60 -19.96 -26.62
CA LEU A 321 -43.38 -18.93 -25.60
C LEU A 321 -44.62 -18.04 -25.41
N GLU A 322 -45.27 -18.15 -24.25
CA GLU A 322 -45.77 -16.93 -23.60
C GLU A 322 -44.52 -16.11 -23.23
N ALA A 323 -44.40 -14.93 -23.82
CA ALA A 323 -43.25 -14.05 -23.63
C ALA A 323 -43.17 -13.62 -22.16
N LEU A 324 -42.01 -13.85 -21.53
CA LEU A 324 -41.70 -13.28 -20.22
C LEU A 324 -41.65 -11.76 -20.35
N THR A 325 -42.25 -11.06 -19.40
CA THR A 325 -42.22 -9.60 -19.36
C THR A 325 -40.86 -9.13 -18.84
N GLU A 326 -40.51 -7.86 -19.09
CA GLU A 326 -39.27 -7.28 -18.53
C GLU A 326 -39.25 -7.32 -16.99
N GLU A 327 -40.41 -7.29 -16.35
CA GLU A 327 -40.56 -7.41 -14.90
C GLU A 327 -40.15 -8.81 -14.40
N ASP A 328 -40.51 -9.88 -15.12
CA ASP A 328 -40.11 -11.25 -14.76
C ASP A 328 -38.59 -11.44 -14.83
N ILE A 329 -37.96 -10.80 -15.83
CA ILE A 329 -36.51 -10.83 -16.02
C ILE A 329 -35.79 -10.05 -14.91
N GLN A 330 -36.35 -8.92 -14.48
CA GLN A 330 -35.80 -8.16 -13.36
C GLN A 330 -35.98 -8.89 -12.03
N ALA A 331 -37.13 -9.50 -11.79
CA ALA A 331 -37.40 -10.26 -10.57
C ALA A 331 -36.45 -11.47 -10.42
N ALA A 332 -36.20 -12.21 -11.51
CA ALA A 332 -35.23 -13.31 -11.51
C ALA A 332 -33.79 -12.84 -11.21
N LYS A 333 -33.39 -11.68 -11.75
CA LYS A 333 -32.07 -11.06 -11.46
C LYS A 333 -31.94 -10.62 -10.01
N LEU A 334 -33.00 -10.03 -9.44
CA LEU A 334 -32.99 -9.57 -8.04
C LEU A 334 -32.93 -10.75 -7.06
N ALA A 335 -33.57 -11.86 -7.41
CA ALA A 335 -33.59 -13.10 -6.63
C ALA A 335 -32.34 -13.98 -6.83
N GLY A 336 -31.42 -13.61 -7.74
CA GLY A 336 -30.22 -14.38 -8.03
C GLY A 336 -30.49 -15.75 -8.68
N MET A 337 -31.64 -15.90 -9.36
CA MET A 337 -32.10 -17.16 -9.96
C MET A 337 -32.01 -17.13 -11.48
N THR A 338 -31.91 -18.31 -12.10
CA THR A 338 -32.14 -18.45 -13.54
C THR A 338 -33.63 -18.29 -13.86
N LEU A 339 -33.96 -17.92 -15.10
CA LEU A 339 -35.35 -17.71 -15.53
C LEU A 339 -36.21 -18.99 -15.44
N ASP A 340 -35.60 -20.16 -15.62
CA ASP A 340 -36.28 -21.45 -15.47
C ASP A 340 -36.55 -21.80 -13.99
N GLU A 341 -35.63 -21.46 -13.08
CA GLU A 341 -35.84 -21.58 -11.64
C GLU A 341 -36.95 -20.63 -11.15
N TYR A 342 -36.95 -19.39 -11.63
CA TYR A 342 -37.99 -18.40 -11.32
C TYR A 342 -39.38 -18.86 -11.80
N ARG A 343 -39.48 -19.43 -13.00
CA ARG A 343 -40.74 -19.99 -13.53
C ARG A 343 -41.27 -21.16 -12.72
N LYS A 344 -40.38 -22.00 -12.17
CA LYS A 344 -40.76 -23.13 -11.32
C LYS A 344 -41.27 -22.64 -9.96
N TYR A 345 -40.60 -21.62 -9.42
CA TYR A 345 -40.97 -20.95 -8.18
C TYR A 345 -42.32 -20.19 -8.28
N SER A 346 -42.57 -19.47 -9.39
CA SER A 346 -43.80 -18.67 -9.56
C SER A 346 -45.05 -19.48 -9.90
N LYS A 347 -44.91 -20.73 -10.39
CA LYS A 347 -46.04 -21.63 -10.63
C LYS A 347 -46.45 -22.46 -9.40
N GLU A 348 -45.62 -22.50 -8.37
CA GLU A 348 -45.87 -23.23 -7.11
C GLU A 348 -46.39 -22.31 -5.97
N ALA A 349 -46.47 -20.99 -6.21
CA ALA A 349 -46.99 -19.95 -5.31
C ALA A 349 -48.41 -19.50 -5.68
#